data_AF-F0ZMH4-F1
#
_entry.id   AF-F0ZMH4-F1
#
_cell.length_a   1.000
_cell.length_b   1.000
_cell.length_c   1.000
_cell.angle_alpha   90.00
_cell.angle_beta   90.00
_cell.angle_gamma   90.00
#
_symmetry.space_group_name_H-M   'P 1'
#
loop_
_entity.id
_entity.type
_entity.pdbx_description
1 polymer ?
#
loop_
_entity_poly.entity_id
_entity_poly.type
_entity_poly.pdbx_seq_one_letter_code
_entity_poly.pdbx_strand_id
1 'polypeptide(L)' 'ENNNDDRLYCLCKRKYDSNMFMIACDRCDEWYHGACVNISEKDAKRIKLYVCKDCVQKREKE' A
#
# COMPACT_ATOMS: atom_id res chain seq x y z
N GLU A 1 -15.66 -3.74 23.70
CA GLU A 1 -16.42 -3.72 22.43
C GLU A 1 -15.56 -4.23 21.28
N ASN A 2 -16.07 -5.17 20.47
CA ASN A 2 -15.36 -5.73 19.30
C ASN A 2 -15.43 -4.74 18.14
N ASN A 3 -14.44 -3.85 18.06
CA ASN A 3 -14.31 -2.90 16.97
C ASN A 3 -13.90 -3.64 15.68
N ASN A 4 -14.80 -3.65 14.70
CA ASN A 4 -14.63 -4.21 13.35
C ASN A 4 -13.62 -3.40 12.48
N ASP A 5 -12.55 -2.91 13.10
CA ASP A 5 -11.44 -2.16 12.50
C ASP A 5 -10.11 -2.85 12.83
N ASP A 6 -10.06 -4.17 12.63
CA ASP A 6 -8.81 -4.94 12.71
C ASP A 6 -8.35 -5.39 11.31
N ARG A 7 -8.87 -4.73 10.27
CA ARG A 7 -8.44 -5.01 8.90
C ARG A 7 -7.05 -4.40 8.72
N LEU A 8 -6.05 -5.26 8.85
CA LEU A 8 -4.64 -4.90 8.73
C LEU A 8 -4.29 -4.80 7.25
N TYR A 9 -3.91 -3.60 6.83
CA TYR A 9 -3.45 -3.31 5.48
C TYR A 9 -1.93 -3.19 5.45
N CYS A 10 -1.41 -3.06 4.23
CA CYS A 10 0.00 -2.90 3.94
C CYS A 10 0.85 -4.11 4.38
N LEU A 11 2.10 -4.11 3.96
CA LEU A 11 3.12 -5.07 4.41
C LEU A 11 3.45 -4.95 5.90
N CYS A 12 3.15 -3.81 6.52
CA CYS A 12 3.35 -3.60 7.96
C CYS A 12 2.22 -4.17 8.82
N LYS A 13 1.15 -4.72 8.22
CA LYS A 13 -0.03 -5.23 8.92
C LYS A 13 -0.51 -4.25 10.00
N ARG A 14 -0.76 -3.01 9.57
CA ARG A 14 -1.29 -1.94 10.44
C ARG A 14 -2.70 -1.57 10.02
N LYS A 15 -3.43 -0.95 10.95
CA LYS A 15 -4.78 -0.44 10.73
C LYS A 15 -4.75 0.72 9.72
N TYR A 16 -5.94 1.08 9.25
CA TYR A 16 -6.10 2.28 8.43
C TYR A 16 -5.82 3.52 9.29
N ASP A 17 -4.84 4.32 8.88
CA ASP A 17 -4.49 5.57 9.54
C ASP A 17 -4.93 6.75 8.66
N SER A 18 -5.97 7.50 9.05
CA SER A 18 -6.45 8.68 8.30
C SER A 18 -5.38 9.78 8.13
N ASN A 19 -4.35 9.76 8.99
CA ASN A 19 -3.23 10.70 8.97
C ASN A 19 -2.12 10.27 8.00
N MET A 20 -2.17 9.04 7.49
CA MET A 20 -1.24 8.54 6.50
C MET A 20 -1.97 8.34 5.17
N PHE A 21 -1.36 8.81 4.09
CA PHE A 21 -1.91 8.48 2.79
C PHE A 21 -1.58 7.02 2.44
N MET A 22 -2.53 6.37 1.78
CA MET A 22 -2.39 5.02 1.27
C MET A 22 -2.46 5.03 -0.25
N ILE A 23 -1.81 4.05 -0.86
CA ILE A 23 -1.78 3.84 -2.30
C ILE A 23 -2.16 2.40 -2.60
N ALA A 24 -3.08 2.21 -3.53
CA ALA A 24 -3.55 0.90 -3.97
C ALA A 24 -2.64 0.35 -5.08
N CYS A 25 -2.26 -0.92 -4.99
CA CYS A 25 -1.48 -1.60 -6.01
C CYS A 25 -2.38 -2.06 -7.16
N ASP A 26 -2.06 -1.68 -8.39
CA ASP A 26 -2.80 -2.04 -9.61
C ASP A 26 -2.71 -3.53 -9.98
N ARG A 27 -1.80 -4.28 -9.35
CA ARG A 27 -1.55 -5.69 -9.65
C ARG A 27 -2.21 -6.66 -8.67
N CYS A 28 -2.38 -6.25 -7.42
CA CYS A 28 -2.94 -7.10 -6.37
C CYS A 28 -4.09 -6.44 -5.59
N ASP A 29 -4.52 -5.24 -5.99
CA ASP A 29 -5.58 -4.45 -5.36
C ASP A 29 -5.42 -4.24 -3.85
N GLU A 30 -4.19 -4.37 -3.35
CA GLU A 30 -3.87 -4.23 -1.93
C GLU A 30 -3.44 -2.79 -1.61
N TRP A 31 -3.81 -2.34 -0.41
CA TRP A 31 -3.52 -0.98 0.05
C TRP A 31 -2.22 -0.92 0.85
N TYR A 32 -1.37 0.05 0.51
CA TYR A 32 -0.07 0.23 1.16
C TYR A 32 0.10 1.65 1.66
N HIS A 33 0.69 1.80 2.84
CA HIS A 33 1.13 3.11 3.32
C HIS A 33 2.27 3.60 2.43
N GLY A 34 2.16 4.83 1.92
CA GLY A 34 3.22 5.43 1.12
C GLY A 34 4.58 5.35 1.81
N ALA A 35 4.63 5.66 3.11
CA ALA A 35 5.83 5.53 3.92
C ALA A 35 6.43 4.11 3.91
N CYS A 36 5.61 3.06 4.01
CA CYS A 36 6.08 1.67 3.97
C CYS A 36 6.66 1.28 2.60
N VAL A 37 6.17 1.91 1.53
CA VAL A 37 6.61 1.64 0.16
C VAL A 37 7.55 2.71 -0.40
N ASN A 38 8.03 3.62 0.46
CA ASN A 38 8.91 4.75 0.11
C ASN A 38 8.34 5.69 -0.96
N ILE A 39 7.03 5.90 -0.92
CA ILE A 39 6.33 6.90 -1.71
C ILE A 39 5.96 8.04 -0.77
N SER A 40 6.17 9.28 -1.20
CA SER A 40 5.67 10.47 -0.52
C SER A 40 4.34 10.92 -1.14
N GLU A 41 3.55 11.74 -0.43
CA GLU A 41 2.27 12.26 -0.97
C GLU A 41 2.45 12.96 -2.32
N LYS A 42 3.59 13.65 -2.50
CA LYS A 42 3.96 14.30 -3.77
C LYS A 42 4.15 13.31 -4.91
N ASP A 43 4.79 12.18 -4.63
CA ASP A 43 4.98 11.12 -5.61
C ASP A 43 3.66 10.42 -5.90
N ALA A 44 2.87 10.11 -4.86
CA ALA A 44 1.54 9.50 -5.01
C ALA A 44 0.63 10.31 -5.94
N LYS A 45 0.66 11.65 -5.85
CA LYS A 45 -0.09 12.53 -6.78
C LYS A 45 0.36 12.44 -8.23
N ARG A 46 1.60 12.03 -8.49
CA ARG A 46 2.18 11.88 -9.84
C ARG A 46 2.10 10.44 -10.34
N ILE A 47 1.96 9.47 -9.44
CA ILE A 47 1.87 8.05 -9.74
C ILE A 47 0.44 7.74 -10.21
N LYS A 48 0.29 7.45 -11.50
CA LYS A 48 -0.99 6.99 -12.07
C LYS A 48 -1.23 5.50 -11.86
N LEU A 49 -0.16 4.71 -11.94
CA LEU A 49 -0.18 3.26 -11.79
C LEU A 49 0.88 2.89 -10.76
N TYR A 50 0.45 2.40 -9.61
CA TYR A 50 1.34 1.93 -8.56
C TYR A 50 1.42 0.41 -8.56
N VAL A 51 2.63 -0.13 -8.53
CA VAL A 51 2.86 -1.57 -8.38
C VAL A 51 3.71 -1.79 -7.14
N CYS A 52 3.23 -2.63 -6.22
CA CYS A 52 3.94 -2.92 -4.99
C CYS A 52 5.20 -3.75 -5.25
N LYS A 53 6.17 -3.67 -4.32
CA LYS A 53 7.45 -4.37 -4.43
C LYS A 53 7.28 -5.89 -4.59
N ASP A 54 6.26 -6.47 -3.98
CA ASP A 54 5.97 -7.91 -4.11
C ASP A 54 5.57 -8.28 -5.54
N CYS A 55 4.68 -7.49 -6.16
CA CYS A 55 4.27 -7.68 -7.55
C CYS A 55 5.41 -7.41 -8.55
N VAL A 56 6.30 -6.45 -8.25
CA VAL A 56 7.51 -6.22 -9.05
C VAL A 56 8.47 -7.41 -8.93
N GLN A 57 8.76 -7.88 -7.71
CA GLN A 57 9.66 -9.02 -7.49
C GLN A 57 9.12 -10.32 -8.09
N LYS A 58 7.80 -10.54 -8.06
CA LYS A 58 7.17 -11.70 -8.69
C LYS A 58 7.39 -11.75 -10.21
N ARG A 59 7.50 -10.59 -10.88
CA ARG A 59 7.74 -10.51 -12.32
C ARG A 59 9.18 -10.85 -12.73
N GLU A 60 10.15 -10.73 -11.84
CA GLU A 60 11.58 -10.98 -12.16
C GLU A 60 12.01 -12.42 -11.89
N LYS A 61 11.09 -13.26 -11.39
CA LYS A 61 11.33 -14.68 -11.11
C LYS A 61 10.74 -15.63 -12.17
N GLU A 62 10.33 -15.09 -13.32
CA GLU A 62 9.97 -15.86 -14.52
C GLU A 62 11.09 -15.74 -15.55
#